data_AF-A0A7S4G7Y2-F1
#
_entry.id   AF-A0A7S4G7Y2-F1
#
_cell.length_a   1.000
_cell.length_b   1.000
_cell.length_c   1.000
_cell.angle_alpha   90.00
_cell.angle_beta   90.00
_cell.angle_gamma   90.00
#
_symmetry.space_group_name_H-M   'P 1'
#
loop_
_entity.id
_entity.type
_entity.pdbx_description
1 polymer ?
#
loop_
_entity_poly.entity_id
_entity_poly.type
_entity_poly.pdbx_seq_one_letter_code
_entity_poly.pdbx_strand_id
1 'polypeptide(L)'
;MAQPIYVINGFYMAMREKYTGPGASISYMLVEWDSAKLSWEDFRGKVLGATDPSAAAAGSLRRQIFEQWRALGLKSEPNVGDNGVHASASPFEALAERMNWVGAKLSSDEFGKAMLAAGISGETLMNWTKDPQVEFAGKKQSLFDLLEDLDCKRCIEKACAIAGVKAPEVKPTKNQAFVFVKPHAVAPATMELVKKGFAAAGISIVSGGSLDNKTIEKKLLIDNHYYAIANKASLSKPKDLNPPAAKQQEFAKMFGITWADALAQGVVYNAVDGCTKLGIDGGEMDKRWAAAKDAGKLVKFGGGFYAGLVTPPAASAPASSATFFHQLLQLMTGLCECGGWVAPNTGR
;
A
#
# COMPACT_ATOMS: atom_id res chain seq x y z
N MET A 1 -5.69 -22.55 23.99
CA MET A 1 -4.89 -21.63 23.15
C MET A 1 -5.82 -21.00 22.13
N ALA A 2 -5.67 -19.71 21.82
CA ALA A 2 -6.47 -19.10 20.75
C ALA A 2 -6.18 -19.83 19.43
N GLN A 3 -7.22 -20.11 18.64
CA GLN A 3 -7.09 -20.80 17.35
C GLN A 3 -6.51 -19.84 16.29
N PRO A 4 -5.69 -20.35 15.35
CA PRO A 4 -5.32 -19.60 14.14
C PRO A 4 -6.53 -19.06 13.39
N ILE A 5 -6.35 -17.89 12.78
CA ILE A 5 -7.37 -17.22 11.98
C ILE A 5 -6.85 -16.93 10.57
N TYR A 6 -7.74 -16.85 9.61
CA TYR A 6 -7.42 -16.38 8.27
C TYR A 6 -7.51 -14.87 8.25
N VAL A 7 -6.41 -14.21 7.91
CA VAL A 7 -6.36 -12.75 7.76
C VAL A 7 -6.24 -12.42 6.28
N ILE A 8 -6.92 -11.38 5.83
CA ILE A 8 -6.80 -10.83 4.48
C ILE A 8 -5.81 -9.67 4.51
N ASN A 9 -4.80 -9.73 3.65
CA ASN A 9 -3.78 -8.68 3.47
C ASN A 9 -3.14 -8.17 4.78
N GLY A 10 -2.72 -9.08 5.68
CA GLY A 10 -2.19 -8.73 7.00
C GLY A 10 -0.94 -7.83 6.99
N PHE A 11 -0.21 -7.78 5.88
CA PHE A 11 0.92 -6.87 5.67
C PHE A 11 0.54 -5.39 5.50
N TYR A 12 -0.73 -5.08 5.22
CA TYR A 12 -1.14 -3.76 4.76
C TYR A 12 -0.83 -2.65 5.78
N MET A 13 -1.01 -2.92 7.08
CA MET A 13 -0.80 -1.90 8.11
C MET A 13 0.66 -1.45 8.19
N ALA A 14 1.60 -2.41 8.21
CA ALA A 14 3.03 -2.09 8.17
C ALA A 14 3.42 -1.40 6.84
N MET A 15 2.83 -1.81 5.71
CA MET A 15 3.05 -1.13 4.43
C MET A 15 2.58 0.33 4.48
N ARG A 16 1.39 0.60 5.04
CA ARG A 16 0.83 1.94 5.22
C ARG A 16 1.70 2.79 6.14
N GLU A 17 2.15 2.21 7.26
CA GLU A 17 2.96 2.90 8.28
C GLU A 17 4.28 3.45 7.73
N LYS A 18 4.87 2.82 6.70
CA LYS A 18 6.06 3.38 6.02
C LYS A 18 5.85 4.79 5.48
N TYR A 19 4.61 5.17 5.19
CA TYR A 19 4.23 6.47 4.64
C TYR A 19 3.57 7.40 5.66
N THR A 20 2.90 6.84 6.67
CA THR A 20 2.15 7.62 7.68
C THR A 20 2.89 7.74 9.02
N GLY A 21 3.93 6.93 9.24
CA GLY A 21 4.73 6.95 10.46
C GLY A 21 5.47 8.28 10.68
N PRO A 22 5.81 8.64 11.93
CA PRO A 22 6.49 9.90 12.24
C PRO A 22 7.78 10.09 11.43
N GLY A 23 7.92 11.25 10.81
CA GLY A 23 9.09 11.60 10.00
C GLY A 23 9.11 11.01 8.59
N ALA A 24 8.12 10.18 8.22
CA ALA A 24 7.97 9.73 6.84
C ALA A 24 7.58 10.91 5.93
N SER A 25 8.07 10.87 4.70
CA SER A 25 7.66 11.78 3.63
C SER A 25 7.94 11.12 2.29
N ILE A 26 7.33 11.63 1.23
CA ILE A 26 7.73 11.33 -0.14
C ILE A 26 8.24 12.60 -0.81
N SER A 27 9.14 12.45 -1.78
CA SER A 27 9.43 13.52 -2.73
C SER A 27 8.92 13.11 -4.10
N TYR A 28 7.96 13.87 -4.63
CA TYR A 28 7.29 13.56 -5.89
C TYR A 28 7.76 14.46 -7.03
N MET A 29 7.65 13.94 -8.24
CA MET A 29 7.91 14.61 -9.50
C MET A 29 6.78 14.28 -10.47
N LEU A 30 6.26 15.29 -11.16
CA LEU A 30 5.48 15.10 -12.37
C LEU A 30 6.46 15.13 -13.53
N VAL A 31 6.45 14.09 -14.35
CA VAL A 31 7.39 13.94 -15.45
C VAL A 31 6.66 13.74 -16.77
N GLU A 32 7.25 14.22 -17.87
CA GLU A 32 6.73 14.04 -19.22
C GLU A 32 7.83 13.67 -20.21
N TRP A 33 7.45 12.93 -21.26
CA TRP A 33 8.33 12.59 -22.36
C TRP A 33 7.55 12.29 -23.64
N ASP A 34 8.23 12.30 -24.77
CA ASP A 34 7.67 11.94 -26.08
C ASP A 34 7.52 10.42 -26.20
N SER A 35 6.29 9.92 -26.35
CA SER A 35 6.01 8.49 -26.44
C SER A 35 6.57 7.84 -27.71
N ALA A 36 6.92 8.62 -28.73
CA ALA A 36 7.62 8.12 -29.92
C ALA A 36 9.10 7.82 -29.66
N LYS A 37 9.68 8.38 -28.58
CA LYS A 37 11.11 8.21 -28.24
C LYS A 37 11.34 7.18 -27.12
N LEU A 38 10.35 7.02 -26.25
CA LEU A 38 10.41 6.10 -25.12
C LEU A 38 9.00 5.58 -24.82
N SER A 39 8.76 4.29 -25.02
CA SER A 39 7.49 3.67 -24.65
C SER A 39 7.33 3.63 -23.14
N TRP A 40 6.09 3.53 -22.67
CA TRP A 40 5.81 3.36 -21.23
C TRP A 40 6.44 2.10 -20.66
N GLU A 41 6.40 1.00 -21.43
CA GLU A 41 7.07 -0.26 -21.09
C GLU A 41 8.57 -0.07 -20.87
N ASP A 42 9.26 0.64 -21.77
CA ASP A 42 10.70 0.90 -21.64
C ASP A 42 11.00 1.89 -20.51
N PHE A 43 10.13 2.88 -20.28
CA PHE A 43 10.23 3.75 -19.12
C PHE A 43 10.21 2.93 -17.82
N ARG A 44 9.31 1.96 -17.67
CA ARG A 44 9.23 1.13 -16.46
C ARG A 44 10.31 0.05 -16.41
N GLY A 45 10.56 -0.63 -17.51
CA GLY A 45 11.49 -1.77 -17.57
C GLY A 45 12.95 -1.35 -17.57
N LYS A 46 13.31 -0.34 -18.37
CA LYS A 46 14.71 0.06 -18.62
C LYS A 46 15.14 1.27 -17.81
N VAL A 47 14.30 2.30 -17.71
CA VAL A 47 14.66 3.53 -16.97
C VAL A 47 14.43 3.34 -15.48
N LEU A 48 13.22 2.97 -15.06
CA LEU A 48 12.89 2.76 -13.65
C LEU A 48 13.52 1.45 -13.13
N GLY A 49 13.28 0.33 -13.82
CA GLY A 49 13.73 -1.01 -13.46
C GLY A 49 12.68 -1.86 -12.76
N ALA A 50 12.93 -3.16 -12.68
CA ALA A 50 12.07 -4.15 -12.04
C ALA A 50 11.73 -3.78 -10.58
N THR A 51 10.55 -4.22 -10.12
CA THR A 51 10.08 -3.95 -8.75
C THR A 51 11.03 -4.50 -7.69
N ASP A 52 11.61 -5.69 -7.93
CA ASP A 52 12.75 -6.20 -7.17
C ASP A 52 14.04 -5.53 -7.69
N PRO A 53 14.68 -4.65 -6.89
CA PRO A 53 15.86 -3.93 -7.33
C PRO A 53 17.07 -4.83 -7.62
N SER A 54 17.15 -6.00 -6.97
CA SER A 54 18.25 -6.95 -7.19
C SER A 54 18.18 -7.62 -8.57
N ALA A 55 16.95 -7.75 -9.09
CA ALA A 55 16.66 -8.27 -10.43
C ALA A 55 16.50 -7.18 -11.50
N ALA A 56 16.57 -5.90 -11.11
CA ALA A 56 16.45 -4.79 -12.05
C ALA A 56 17.68 -4.70 -12.98
N ALA A 57 17.44 -4.29 -14.22
CA ALA A 57 18.48 -4.18 -15.24
C ALA A 57 19.58 -3.20 -14.82
N ALA A 58 20.83 -3.54 -15.15
CA ALA A 58 21.98 -2.67 -14.89
C ALA A 58 21.75 -1.27 -15.50
N GLY A 59 22.05 -0.23 -14.72
CA GLY A 59 21.83 1.16 -15.13
C GLY A 59 20.40 1.70 -14.88
N SER A 60 19.41 0.86 -14.55
CA SER A 60 18.09 1.36 -14.17
C SER A 60 18.13 2.09 -12.81
N LEU A 61 17.19 2.99 -12.56
CA LEU A 61 17.13 3.78 -11.31
C LEU A 61 17.06 2.90 -10.07
N ARG A 62 16.16 1.91 -10.03
CA ARG A 62 16.04 0.98 -8.90
C ARG A 62 17.32 0.17 -8.70
N ARG A 63 17.96 -0.27 -9.78
CA ARG A 63 19.21 -1.02 -9.71
C ARG A 63 20.35 -0.16 -9.16
N GLN A 64 20.47 1.08 -9.64
CA GLN A 64 21.48 2.02 -9.13
C GLN A 64 21.26 2.37 -7.66
N ILE A 65 20.01 2.60 -7.24
CA ILE A 65 19.69 2.83 -5.82
C ILE A 65 20.05 1.60 -4.97
N PHE A 66 19.78 0.40 -5.46
CA PHE A 66 20.17 -0.85 -4.81
C PHE A 66 21.68 -1.00 -4.71
N GLU A 67 22.45 -0.79 -5.78
CA GLU A 67 23.90 -0.96 -5.73
C GLU A 67 24.61 0.11 -4.88
N GLN A 68 24.04 1.32 -4.82
CA GLN A 68 24.66 2.48 -4.17
C GLN A 68 24.01 2.84 -2.82
N TRP A 69 23.15 1.99 -2.26
CA TRP A 69 22.27 2.35 -1.14
C TRP A 69 23.01 2.98 0.05
N ARG A 70 24.19 2.47 0.41
CA ARG A 70 25.03 3.02 1.48
C ARG A 70 25.57 4.41 1.15
N ALA A 71 26.07 4.60 -0.07
CA ALA A 71 26.59 5.88 -0.55
C ALA A 71 25.49 6.95 -0.68
N LEU A 72 24.26 6.50 -0.97
CA LEU A 72 23.06 7.34 -0.99
C LEU A 72 22.52 7.66 0.42
N GLY A 73 23.07 7.04 1.47
CA GLY A 73 22.67 7.27 2.86
C GLY A 73 21.42 6.51 3.31
N LEU A 74 21.00 5.46 2.60
CA LEU A 74 19.87 4.62 3.00
C LEU A 74 20.25 3.79 4.24
N LYS A 75 19.26 3.54 5.10
CA LYS A 75 19.45 2.80 6.38
C LYS A 75 19.55 1.29 6.20
N SER A 76 18.98 0.77 5.12
CA SER A 76 18.92 -0.65 4.82
C SER A 76 19.02 -0.86 3.32
N GLU A 77 19.46 -2.06 2.93
CA GLU A 77 19.44 -2.49 1.55
C GLU A 77 18.00 -2.49 0.98
N PRO A 78 17.79 -1.94 -0.22
CA PRO A 78 16.49 -1.93 -0.88
C PRO A 78 15.94 -3.34 -1.13
N ASN A 79 14.62 -3.49 -1.05
CA ASN A 79 13.89 -4.74 -1.33
C ASN A 79 12.63 -4.45 -2.17
N VAL A 80 11.81 -5.48 -2.44
CA VAL A 80 10.59 -5.35 -3.25
C VAL A 80 9.64 -4.25 -2.73
N GLY A 81 9.47 -4.11 -1.41
CA GLY A 81 8.61 -3.10 -0.81
C GLY A 81 9.30 -1.73 -0.77
N ASP A 82 10.57 -1.72 -0.37
CA ASP A 82 11.43 -0.54 -0.25
C ASP A 82 12.42 -0.49 -1.41
N ASN A 83 11.90 -0.25 -2.62
CA ASN A 83 12.66 -0.30 -3.88
C ASN A 83 13.10 1.09 -4.40
N GLY A 84 13.29 2.06 -3.51
CA GLY A 84 13.74 3.42 -3.85
C GLY A 84 12.68 4.33 -4.46
N VAL A 85 12.16 3.98 -5.64
CA VAL A 85 11.34 4.88 -6.47
C VAL A 85 10.09 4.18 -7.04
N HIS A 86 8.97 4.90 -6.96
CA HIS A 86 7.70 4.57 -7.60
C HIS A 86 7.52 5.40 -8.87
N ALA A 87 6.89 4.82 -9.89
CA ALA A 87 6.33 5.54 -11.03
C ALA A 87 5.02 4.88 -11.49
N SER A 88 4.11 5.70 -12.02
CA SER A 88 2.84 5.28 -12.62
C SER A 88 3.01 4.11 -13.61
N ALA A 89 2.09 3.14 -13.56
CA ALA A 89 2.16 1.93 -14.40
C ALA A 89 1.53 2.08 -15.79
N SER A 90 0.70 3.10 -15.99
CA SER A 90 0.07 3.45 -17.26
C SER A 90 -0.36 4.93 -17.30
N PRO A 91 -0.75 5.49 -18.46
CA PRO A 91 -1.34 6.82 -18.56
C PRO A 91 -2.59 7.00 -17.68
N PHE A 92 -3.42 5.96 -17.56
CA PHE A 92 -4.63 5.99 -16.74
C PHE A 92 -4.31 5.99 -15.25
N GLU A 93 -3.37 5.15 -14.82
CA GLU A 93 -2.89 5.17 -13.43
C GLU A 93 -2.19 6.48 -13.10
N ALA A 94 -1.46 7.06 -14.04
CA ALA A 94 -0.84 8.37 -13.85
C ALA A 94 -1.88 9.47 -13.64
N LEU A 95 -3.01 9.44 -14.37
CA LEU A 95 -4.15 10.31 -14.12
C LEU A 95 -4.72 10.07 -12.71
N ALA A 96 -5.00 8.82 -12.34
CA ALA A 96 -5.54 8.48 -11.02
C ALA A 96 -4.62 8.95 -9.88
N GLU A 97 -3.31 8.78 -10.05
CA GLU A 97 -2.29 9.22 -9.10
C GLU A 97 -2.20 10.74 -9.03
N ARG A 98 -2.20 11.47 -10.15
CA ARG A 98 -2.20 12.95 -10.13
C ARG A 98 -3.45 13.50 -9.44
N MET A 99 -4.61 12.88 -9.67
CA MET A 99 -5.86 13.25 -8.99
C MET A 99 -5.76 13.03 -7.48
N ASN A 100 -5.22 11.89 -7.07
CA ASN A 100 -5.06 11.54 -5.66
C ASN A 100 -4.00 12.40 -4.95
N TRP A 101 -2.77 12.40 -5.45
CA TRP A 101 -1.60 12.94 -4.74
C TRP A 101 -1.48 14.47 -4.82
N VAL A 102 -1.82 15.07 -5.96
CA VAL A 102 -1.66 16.52 -6.19
C VAL A 102 -2.97 17.25 -6.46
N GLY A 103 -4.11 16.57 -6.36
CA GLY A 103 -5.43 17.18 -6.49
C GLY A 103 -5.76 17.65 -7.92
N ALA A 104 -5.14 17.04 -8.94
CA ALA A 104 -5.51 17.31 -10.33
C ALA A 104 -7.00 17.02 -10.55
N LYS A 105 -7.65 17.80 -11.43
CA LYS A 105 -9.05 17.57 -11.80
C LYS A 105 -9.11 16.82 -13.13
N LEU A 106 -9.98 15.82 -13.20
CA LEU A 106 -10.24 15.05 -14.41
C LEU A 106 -10.50 15.94 -15.64
N SER A 107 -11.26 17.03 -15.46
CA SER A 107 -11.63 17.95 -16.54
C SER A 107 -10.54 18.93 -16.96
N SER A 108 -9.47 19.09 -16.17
CA SER A 108 -8.34 19.98 -16.49
C SER A 108 -7.09 19.23 -16.92
N ASP A 109 -6.93 17.97 -16.47
CA ASP A 109 -5.83 17.07 -16.84
C ASP A 109 -5.88 16.72 -18.33
N GLU A 110 -4.71 16.68 -19.00
CA GLU A 110 -4.64 16.44 -20.45
C GLU A 110 -5.14 15.04 -20.84
N PHE A 111 -4.70 14.01 -20.12
CA PHE A 111 -5.16 12.65 -20.36
C PHE A 111 -6.62 12.47 -19.93
N GLY A 112 -7.03 13.10 -18.82
CA GLY A 112 -8.43 13.13 -18.37
C GLY A 112 -9.38 13.72 -19.41
N LYS A 113 -9.03 14.87 -19.99
CA LYS A 113 -9.78 15.49 -21.10
C LYS A 113 -9.86 14.59 -22.31
N ALA A 114 -8.78 13.91 -22.67
CA ALA A 114 -8.77 12.99 -23.81
C ALA A 114 -9.72 11.80 -23.59
N MET A 115 -9.77 11.22 -22.39
CA MET A 115 -10.70 10.14 -22.04
C MET A 115 -12.16 10.60 -22.07
N LEU A 116 -12.45 11.80 -21.57
CA LEU A 116 -13.79 12.41 -21.64
C LEU A 116 -14.22 12.69 -23.09
N ALA A 117 -13.32 13.27 -23.89
CA ALA A 117 -13.56 13.53 -25.31
C ALA A 117 -13.73 12.23 -26.12
N ALA A 118 -13.20 11.11 -25.62
CA ALA A 118 -13.40 9.78 -26.17
C ALA A 118 -14.75 9.13 -25.80
N GLY A 119 -15.62 9.86 -25.09
CA GLY A 119 -16.98 9.44 -24.78
C GLY A 119 -17.10 8.60 -23.50
N ILE A 120 -16.02 8.41 -22.74
CA ILE A 120 -16.07 7.71 -21.45
C ILE A 120 -16.57 8.69 -20.39
N SER A 121 -17.67 8.35 -19.71
CA SER A 121 -18.28 9.25 -18.72
C SER A 121 -17.34 9.50 -17.53
N GLY A 122 -17.43 10.71 -16.95
CA GLY A 122 -16.67 11.04 -15.74
C GLY A 122 -16.92 10.06 -14.59
N GLU A 123 -18.18 9.62 -14.42
CA GLU A 123 -18.53 8.60 -13.42
C GLU A 123 -17.79 7.28 -13.64
N THR A 124 -17.74 6.80 -14.89
CA THR A 124 -17.00 5.59 -15.25
C THR A 124 -15.51 5.75 -14.94
N LEU A 125 -14.91 6.88 -15.35
CA LEU A 125 -13.50 7.17 -15.09
C LEU A 125 -13.19 7.24 -13.59
N MET A 126 -14.07 7.85 -12.80
CA MET A 126 -13.91 7.89 -11.34
C MET A 126 -14.01 6.50 -10.71
N ASN A 127 -14.94 5.65 -11.15
CA ASN A 127 -15.03 4.27 -10.68
C ASN A 127 -13.80 3.46 -11.05
N TRP A 128 -13.25 3.71 -12.23
CA TRP A 128 -12.06 3.05 -12.75
C TRP A 128 -10.79 3.36 -11.95
N THR A 129 -10.69 4.52 -11.29
CA THR A 129 -9.55 4.84 -10.40
C THR A 129 -9.37 3.88 -9.22
N LYS A 130 -10.39 3.05 -8.93
CA LYS A 130 -10.38 2.05 -7.85
C LYS A 130 -9.92 0.66 -8.31
N ASP A 131 -9.44 0.54 -9.55
CA ASP A 131 -9.07 -0.71 -10.20
C ASP A 131 -10.17 -1.80 -10.15
N PRO A 132 -11.36 -1.52 -10.74
CA PRO A 132 -12.44 -2.50 -10.77
C PRO A 132 -12.08 -3.71 -11.63
N GLN A 133 -12.74 -4.83 -11.36
CA GLN A 133 -12.72 -5.98 -12.26
C GLN A 133 -13.69 -5.72 -13.42
N VAL A 134 -13.17 -5.70 -14.65
CA VAL A 134 -13.96 -5.47 -15.88
C VAL A 134 -13.98 -6.73 -16.75
N GLU A 135 -15.05 -6.90 -17.52
CA GLU A 135 -15.13 -7.96 -18.53
C GLU A 135 -14.54 -7.46 -19.84
N PHE A 136 -13.48 -8.12 -20.31
CA PHE A 136 -12.83 -7.78 -21.57
C PHE A 136 -12.26 -9.04 -22.23
N ALA A 137 -12.54 -9.21 -23.52
CA ALA A 137 -12.12 -10.38 -24.30
C ALA A 137 -12.47 -11.73 -23.63
N GLY A 138 -13.69 -11.83 -23.08
CA GLY A 138 -14.20 -13.05 -22.44
C GLY A 138 -13.58 -13.38 -21.08
N LYS A 139 -12.81 -12.46 -20.48
CA LYS A 139 -12.19 -12.62 -19.16
C LYS A 139 -12.54 -11.47 -18.24
N LYS A 140 -12.75 -11.79 -16.97
CA LYS A 140 -12.87 -10.81 -15.88
C LYS A 140 -11.50 -10.59 -15.24
N GLN A 141 -11.01 -9.35 -15.26
CA GLN A 141 -9.66 -9.02 -14.80
C GLN A 141 -9.57 -7.55 -14.34
N SER A 142 -8.47 -7.17 -13.70
CA SER A 142 -8.19 -5.80 -13.27
C SER A 142 -8.16 -4.85 -14.47
N LEU A 143 -8.72 -3.65 -14.28
CA LEU A 143 -8.63 -2.59 -15.28
C LEU A 143 -7.19 -2.07 -15.40
N PHE A 144 -6.49 -1.90 -14.29
CA PHE A 144 -5.11 -1.42 -14.31
C PHE A 144 -4.21 -2.43 -15.03
N ASP A 145 -4.34 -3.73 -14.76
CA ASP A 145 -3.62 -4.79 -15.48
C ASP A 145 -3.90 -4.74 -17.00
N LEU A 146 -5.12 -4.37 -17.41
CA LEU A 146 -5.44 -4.21 -18.83
C LEU A 146 -4.77 -3.00 -19.46
N LEU A 147 -4.52 -1.93 -18.71
CA LEU A 147 -3.98 -0.67 -19.25
C LEU A 147 -2.47 -0.51 -19.01
N GLU A 148 -1.88 -1.38 -18.19
CA GLU A 148 -0.46 -1.39 -17.84
C GLU A 148 0.45 -1.40 -19.09
N ASP A 149 1.54 -0.64 -19.01
CA ASP A 149 2.60 -0.53 -20.04
C ASP A 149 2.15 -0.01 -21.41
N LEU A 150 0.90 0.44 -21.55
CA LEU A 150 0.42 1.06 -22.79
C LEU A 150 0.78 2.55 -22.85
N ASP A 151 1.22 3.01 -24.02
CA ASP A 151 1.31 4.44 -24.31
C ASP A 151 -0.08 5.09 -24.45
N CYS A 152 -0.14 6.43 -24.29
CA CYS A 152 -1.39 7.21 -24.26
C CYS A 152 -2.42 6.80 -25.33
N LYS A 153 -2.02 6.68 -26.59
CA LYS A 153 -2.93 6.31 -27.69
C LYS A 153 -3.55 4.92 -27.49
N ARG A 154 -2.71 3.91 -27.25
CA ARG A 154 -3.17 2.52 -27.06
C ARG A 154 -3.97 2.36 -25.79
N CYS A 155 -3.63 3.10 -24.74
CA CYS A 155 -4.37 3.15 -23.48
C CYS A 155 -5.80 3.67 -23.72
N ILE A 156 -5.97 4.77 -24.45
CA ILE A 156 -7.30 5.33 -24.77
C ILE A 156 -8.09 4.39 -25.67
N GLU A 157 -7.48 3.82 -26.71
CA GLU A 157 -8.14 2.86 -27.60
C GLU A 157 -8.68 1.65 -26.83
N LYS A 158 -7.87 1.08 -25.93
CA LYS A 158 -8.27 -0.06 -25.11
C LYS A 158 -9.34 0.33 -24.08
N ALA A 159 -9.22 1.50 -23.47
CA ALA A 159 -10.24 2.05 -22.58
C ALA A 159 -11.58 2.24 -23.30
N CYS A 160 -11.59 2.78 -24.52
CA CYS A 160 -12.80 2.91 -25.33
C CYS A 160 -13.44 1.55 -25.64
N ALA A 161 -12.62 0.55 -26.00
CA ALA A 161 -13.11 -0.81 -26.24
C ALA A 161 -13.73 -1.45 -24.99
N ILE A 162 -13.14 -1.22 -23.80
CA ILE A 162 -13.69 -1.67 -22.52
C ILE A 162 -15.02 -0.95 -22.20
N ALA A 163 -15.10 0.35 -22.47
CA ALA A 163 -16.31 1.15 -22.21
C ALA A 163 -17.40 0.98 -23.28
N GLY A 164 -17.14 0.29 -24.39
CA GLY A 164 -18.08 0.13 -25.50
C GLY A 164 -18.34 1.43 -26.27
N VAL A 165 -17.38 2.36 -26.27
CA VAL A 165 -17.48 3.66 -26.98
C VAL A 165 -16.51 3.71 -28.16
N LYS A 166 -16.82 4.52 -29.17
CA LYS A 166 -15.95 4.67 -30.34
C LYS A 166 -14.76 5.56 -29.99
N ALA A 167 -13.54 5.02 -30.14
CA ALA A 167 -12.33 5.82 -29.97
C ALA A 167 -12.28 6.96 -30.99
N PRO A 168 -12.03 8.21 -30.58
CA PRO A 168 -11.79 9.30 -31.52
C PRO A 168 -10.40 9.14 -32.15
N GLU A 169 -10.05 10.02 -33.09
CA GLU A 169 -8.67 10.15 -33.52
C GLU A 169 -7.86 10.86 -32.40
N VAL A 170 -7.11 10.06 -31.64
CA VAL A 170 -6.44 10.49 -30.40
C VAL A 170 -4.99 10.89 -30.72
N LYS A 171 -4.64 12.17 -30.46
CA LYS A 171 -3.32 12.78 -30.75
C LYS A 171 -2.39 13.11 -29.55
N PRO A 172 -2.59 12.68 -28.29
CA PRO A 172 -1.58 12.89 -27.26
C PRO A 172 -0.32 12.09 -27.61
N THR A 173 0.75 12.83 -27.89
CA THR A 173 2.08 12.29 -28.21
C THR A 173 2.99 12.24 -26.99
N LYS A 174 2.56 12.77 -25.85
CA LYS A 174 3.35 12.78 -24.62
C LYS A 174 2.80 11.81 -23.60
N ASN A 175 3.71 11.05 -22.99
CA ASN A 175 3.44 10.31 -21.77
C ASN A 175 3.69 11.24 -20.58
N GLN A 176 2.86 11.13 -19.54
CA GLN A 176 2.96 11.91 -18.30
C GLN A 176 2.79 10.99 -17.10
N ALA A 177 3.81 10.89 -16.25
CA ALA A 177 3.80 10.03 -15.07
C ALA A 177 3.88 10.84 -13.77
N PHE A 178 3.24 10.31 -12.73
CA PHE A 178 3.51 10.67 -11.34
C PHE A 178 4.61 9.73 -10.82
N VAL A 179 5.68 10.32 -10.28
CA VAL A 179 6.83 9.60 -9.74
C VAL A 179 7.03 10.07 -8.31
N PHE A 180 7.39 9.17 -7.40
CA PHE A 180 7.90 9.60 -6.10
C PHE A 180 9.03 8.71 -5.60
N VAL A 181 9.99 9.33 -4.92
CA VAL A 181 10.98 8.63 -4.10
C VAL A 181 10.31 8.23 -2.79
N LYS A 182 10.38 6.94 -2.47
CA LYS A 182 9.74 6.32 -1.31
C LYS A 182 10.38 6.79 -0.01
N PRO A 183 9.66 6.76 1.13
CA PRO A 183 10.13 7.32 2.40
C PRO A 183 11.51 6.83 2.85
N HIS A 184 11.82 5.55 2.68
CA HIS A 184 13.13 4.98 3.06
C HIS A 184 14.31 5.54 2.23
N ALA A 185 14.05 6.10 1.06
CA ALA A 185 15.06 6.56 0.10
C ALA A 185 15.04 8.07 -0.12
N VAL A 186 14.21 8.83 0.61
CA VAL A 186 14.20 10.29 0.56
C VAL A 186 15.52 10.81 1.15
N ALA A 187 16.47 11.08 0.27
CA ALA A 187 17.77 11.66 0.57
C ALA A 187 18.21 12.55 -0.60
N PRO A 188 18.95 13.66 -0.37
CA PRO A 188 19.41 14.54 -1.43
C PRO A 188 20.13 13.81 -2.58
N ALA A 189 21.02 12.87 -2.24
CA ALA A 189 21.77 12.08 -3.21
C ALA A 189 20.86 11.17 -4.07
N THR A 190 19.84 10.54 -3.46
CA THR A 190 18.84 9.76 -4.22
C THR A 190 18.05 10.65 -5.17
N MET A 191 17.62 11.82 -4.72
CA MET A 191 16.89 12.76 -5.57
C MET A 191 17.74 13.24 -6.76
N GLU A 192 19.02 13.50 -6.53
CA GLU A 192 19.96 13.86 -7.60
C GLU A 192 20.15 12.72 -8.60
N LEU A 193 20.31 11.49 -8.12
CA LEU A 193 20.43 10.29 -8.96
C LEU A 193 19.18 10.12 -9.84
N VAL A 194 17.99 10.23 -9.27
CA VAL A 194 16.72 10.10 -10.02
C VAL A 194 16.58 11.19 -11.08
N LYS A 195 16.89 12.45 -10.73
CA LYS A 195 16.87 13.57 -11.69
C LYS A 195 17.83 13.36 -12.85
N LYS A 196 19.07 12.93 -12.57
CA LYS A 196 20.07 12.63 -13.60
C LYS A 196 19.63 11.49 -14.50
N GLY A 197 19.07 10.41 -13.93
CA GLY A 197 18.56 9.28 -14.71
C GLY A 197 17.41 9.67 -15.64
N PHE A 198 16.48 10.51 -15.19
CA PHE A 198 15.42 11.04 -16.06
C PHE A 198 15.96 11.95 -17.17
N ALA A 199 16.86 12.87 -16.85
CA ALA A 199 17.50 13.72 -17.86
C ALA A 199 18.23 12.89 -18.93
N ALA A 200 18.98 11.86 -18.51
CA ALA A 200 19.69 10.95 -19.42
C ALA A 200 18.73 10.14 -20.32
N ALA A 201 17.52 9.85 -19.84
CA ALA A 201 16.47 9.17 -20.61
C ALA A 201 15.63 10.12 -21.48
N GLY A 202 15.93 11.43 -21.51
CA GLY A 202 15.14 12.42 -22.25
C GLY A 202 13.77 12.72 -21.62
N ILE A 203 13.62 12.48 -20.31
CA ILE A 203 12.41 12.72 -19.54
C ILE A 203 12.52 14.07 -18.83
N SER A 204 11.52 14.92 -19.05
CA SER A 204 11.44 16.25 -18.43
C SER A 204 10.68 16.19 -17.11
N ILE A 205 11.21 16.83 -16.07
CA ILE A 205 10.47 17.06 -14.82
C ILE A 205 9.74 18.39 -14.94
N VAL A 206 8.41 18.36 -14.96
CA VAL A 206 7.58 19.57 -15.15
C VAL A 206 7.24 20.26 -13.84
N SER A 207 7.12 19.50 -12.75
CA SER A 207 6.93 20.02 -11.40
C SER A 207 7.30 18.95 -10.38
N GLY A 208 7.38 19.34 -9.11
CA GLY A 208 7.65 18.40 -8.03
C GLY A 208 7.46 19.05 -6.67
N GLY A 209 7.50 18.23 -5.63
CA GLY A 209 7.32 18.69 -4.26
C GLY A 209 7.61 17.60 -3.24
N SER A 210 7.19 17.87 -2.01
CA SER A 210 7.25 16.92 -0.91
C SER A 210 5.88 16.83 -0.23
N LEU A 211 5.54 15.64 0.28
CA LEU A 211 4.36 15.41 1.08
C LEU A 211 4.77 14.68 2.37
N ASP A 212 4.41 15.26 3.51
CA ASP A 212 4.70 14.71 4.83
C ASP A 212 3.70 13.63 5.24
N ASN A 213 4.09 12.82 6.22
CA ASN A 213 3.26 11.75 6.75
C ASN A 213 1.87 12.21 7.22
N LYS A 214 1.79 13.40 7.84
CA LYS A 214 0.53 13.99 8.32
C LYS A 214 -0.44 14.27 7.19
N THR A 215 0.05 14.81 6.08
CA THR A 215 -0.75 15.08 4.88
C THR A 215 -1.19 13.78 4.22
N ILE A 216 -0.27 12.82 4.07
CA ILE A 216 -0.56 11.50 3.49
C ILE A 216 -1.64 10.78 4.29
N GLU A 217 -1.52 10.77 5.61
CA GLU A 217 -2.48 10.14 6.51
C GLU A 217 -3.83 10.84 6.47
N LYS A 218 -3.87 12.17 6.68
CA LYS A 218 -5.13 12.93 6.75
C LYS A 218 -5.95 12.81 5.46
N LYS A 219 -5.29 12.75 4.31
CA LYS A 219 -5.94 12.66 2.99
C LYS A 219 -6.07 11.24 2.47
N LEU A 220 -5.65 10.23 3.25
CA LEU A 220 -5.67 8.82 2.85
C LEU A 220 -4.93 8.57 1.51
N LEU A 221 -3.86 9.31 1.23
CA LEU A 221 -3.23 9.31 -0.10
C LEU A 221 -2.65 7.94 -0.44
N ILE A 222 -1.96 7.32 0.50
CA ILE A 222 -1.39 5.99 0.28
C ILE A 222 -2.46 4.90 0.25
N ASP A 223 -3.53 5.07 1.03
CA ASP A 223 -4.67 4.16 1.05
C ASP A 223 -5.40 4.17 -0.30
N ASN A 224 -5.63 5.36 -0.87
CA ASN A 224 -6.22 5.52 -2.20
C ASN A 224 -5.29 5.05 -3.32
N HIS A 225 -3.99 5.29 -3.20
CA HIS A 225 -3.01 4.80 -4.16
C HIS A 225 -2.98 3.26 -4.22
N TYR A 226 -3.13 2.59 -3.07
CA TYR A 226 -3.27 1.13 -2.98
C TYR A 226 -4.70 0.69 -2.67
N TYR A 227 -5.71 1.37 -3.24
CA TYR A 227 -7.12 1.21 -2.86
C TYR A 227 -7.59 -0.25 -2.85
N ALA A 228 -7.23 -1.03 -3.89
CA ALA A 228 -7.64 -2.43 -3.99
C ALA A 228 -7.14 -3.30 -2.83
N ILE A 229 -5.96 -3.00 -2.27
CA ILE A 229 -5.38 -3.69 -1.11
C ILE A 229 -5.98 -3.11 0.17
N ALA A 230 -5.99 -1.79 0.30
CA ALA A 230 -6.46 -1.06 1.47
C ALA A 230 -7.91 -1.41 1.80
N ASN A 231 -8.81 -1.32 0.82
CA ASN A 231 -10.22 -1.62 0.97
C ASN A 231 -10.44 -3.06 1.50
N LYS A 232 -9.69 -4.04 1.02
CA LYS A 232 -9.80 -5.44 1.49
C LYS A 232 -9.18 -5.67 2.87
N ALA A 233 -8.16 -4.90 3.22
CA ALA A 233 -7.47 -4.99 4.49
C ALA A 233 -8.22 -4.29 5.64
N SER A 234 -9.04 -3.27 5.35
CA SER A 234 -9.64 -2.43 6.40
C SER A 234 -11.15 -2.18 6.29
N LEU A 235 -11.72 -2.06 5.09
CA LEU A 235 -13.10 -1.60 4.91
C LEU A 235 -14.08 -2.74 4.64
N SER A 236 -13.76 -3.57 3.64
CA SER A 236 -14.60 -4.69 3.22
C SER A 236 -14.60 -5.79 4.28
N LYS A 237 -15.77 -6.39 4.50
CA LYS A 237 -15.86 -7.58 5.36
C LYS A 237 -15.61 -8.83 4.53
N PRO A 238 -14.99 -9.88 5.11
CA PRO A 238 -14.67 -11.11 4.38
C PRO A 238 -15.86 -11.76 3.64
N LYS A 239 -17.07 -11.69 4.23
CA LYS A 239 -18.30 -12.21 3.63
C LYS A 239 -18.72 -11.51 2.33
N ASP A 240 -18.26 -10.27 2.13
CA ASP A 240 -18.59 -9.46 0.94
C ASP A 240 -17.51 -9.62 -0.15
N LEU A 241 -16.47 -10.41 0.13
CA LEU A 241 -15.38 -10.67 -0.80
C LEU A 241 -15.61 -12.02 -1.50
N ASN A 242 -15.45 -12.01 -2.82
CA ASN A 242 -15.67 -13.17 -3.68
C ASN A 242 -14.37 -13.55 -4.40
N PRO A 243 -13.46 -14.31 -3.77
CA PRO A 243 -12.30 -14.88 -4.46
C PRO A 243 -12.75 -15.72 -5.68
N PRO A 244 -11.97 -15.76 -6.78
CA PRO A 244 -12.28 -16.62 -7.92
C PRO A 244 -12.43 -18.10 -7.52
N ALA A 245 -13.33 -18.84 -8.17
CA ALA A 245 -13.64 -20.23 -7.81
C ALA A 245 -12.39 -21.14 -7.78
N ALA A 246 -11.51 -21.05 -8.79
CA ALA A 246 -10.24 -21.78 -8.82
C ALA A 246 -9.34 -21.45 -7.61
N LYS A 247 -9.39 -20.20 -7.15
CA LYS A 247 -8.62 -19.74 -5.99
C LYS A 247 -9.22 -20.16 -4.64
N GLN A 248 -10.54 -20.32 -4.57
CA GLN A 248 -11.18 -20.96 -3.42
C GLN A 248 -10.82 -22.45 -3.32
N GLN A 249 -10.65 -23.15 -4.46
CA GLN A 249 -10.16 -24.53 -4.48
C GLN A 249 -8.70 -24.62 -4.00
N GLU A 250 -7.84 -23.69 -4.41
CA GLU A 250 -6.46 -23.60 -3.89
C GLU A 250 -6.44 -23.39 -2.37
N PHE A 251 -7.33 -22.53 -1.84
CA PHE A 251 -7.50 -22.32 -0.40
C PHE A 251 -7.91 -23.60 0.33
N ALA A 252 -8.92 -24.30 -0.20
CA ALA A 252 -9.37 -25.56 0.37
C ALA A 252 -8.27 -26.62 0.37
N LYS A 253 -7.50 -26.71 -0.72
CA LYS A 253 -6.36 -27.63 -0.80
C LYS A 253 -5.26 -27.28 0.19
N MET A 254 -4.95 -26.00 0.37
CA MET A 254 -3.87 -25.55 1.26
C MET A 254 -4.23 -25.73 2.74
N PHE A 255 -5.47 -25.43 3.10
CA PHE A 255 -5.86 -25.32 4.51
C PHE A 255 -6.81 -26.41 5.00
N GLY A 256 -7.28 -27.28 4.11
CA GLY A 256 -8.21 -28.37 4.46
C GLY A 256 -9.62 -27.89 4.84
N ILE A 257 -9.98 -26.65 4.53
CA ILE A 257 -11.29 -26.05 4.79
C ILE A 257 -11.72 -25.19 3.60
N THR A 258 -12.98 -25.27 3.20
CA THR A 258 -13.48 -24.42 2.10
C THR A 258 -13.56 -22.96 2.53
N TRP A 259 -13.52 -22.04 1.56
CA TRP A 259 -13.71 -20.61 1.85
C TRP A 259 -15.07 -20.34 2.53
N ALA A 260 -16.13 -21.00 2.05
CA ALA A 260 -17.47 -20.88 2.62
C ALA A 260 -17.54 -21.38 4.07
N ASP A 261 -16.90 -22.53 4.38
CA ASP A 261 -16.88 -23.06 5.74
C ASP A 261 -16.05 -22.18 6.68
N ALA A 262 -14.92 -21.65 6.21
CA ALA A 262 -14.10 -20.72 7.01
C ALA A 262 -14.89 -19.44 7.35
N LEU A 263 -15.69 -18.92 6.42
CA LEU A 263 -16.60 -17.81 6.66
C LEU A 263 -17.71 -18.18 7.66
N ALA A 264 -18.35 -19.34 7.46
CA ALA A 264 -19.42 -19.83 8.34
C ALA A 264 -18.93 -20.07 9.78
N GLN A 265 -17.68 -20.50 9.95
CA GLN A 265 -17.03 -20.67 11.25
C GLN A 265 -16.58 -19.34 11.89
N GLY A 266 -16.66 -18.21 11.18
CA GLY A 266 -16.25 -16.91 11.71
C GLY A 266 -14.76 -16.80 11.98
N VAL A 267 -13.92 -17.50 11.20
CA VAL A 267 -12.45 -17.54 11.36
C VAL A 267 -11.70 -16.72 10.31
N VAL A 268 -12.41 -15.99 9.44
CA VAL A 268 -11.82 -15.10 8.43
C VAL A 268 -12.04 -13.64 8.81
N TYR A 269 -10.98 -12.85 8.74
CA TYR A 269 -10.95 -11.43 9.12
C TYR A 269 -10.19 -10.61 8.07
N ASN A 270 -10.58 -9.35 7.89
CA ASN A 270 -9.65 -8.40 7.26
C ASN A 270 -8.52 -8.05 8.26
N ALA A 271 -7.48 -7.35 7.82
CA ALA A 271 -6.33 -7.05 8.68
C ALA A 271 -6.73 -6.25 9.95
N VAL A 272 -7.59 -5.23 9.83
CA VAL A 272 -8.05 -4.41 10.99
C VAL A 272 -8.82 -5.26 12.00
N ASP A 273 -9.81 -6.01 11.54
CA ASP A 273 -10.63 -6.86 12.39
C ASP A 273 -9.79 -8.00 12.98
N GLY A 274 -8.80 -8.50 12.24
CA GLY A 274 -7.86 -9.52 12.68
C GLY A 274 -6.95 -9.03 13.80
N CYS A 275 -6.42 -7.80 13.69
CA CYS A 275 -5.68 -7.13 14.76
C CYS A 275 -6.53 -7.04 16.04
N THR A 276 -7.78 -6.58 15.89
CA THR A 276 -8.74 -6.47 17.01
C THR A 276 -9.02 -7.84 17.64
N LYS A 277 -9.26 -8.87 16.82
CA LYS A 277 -9.55 -10.23 17.27
C LYS A 277 -8.39 -10.86 18.06
N LEU A 278 -7.16 -10.56 17.66
CA LEU A 278 -5.94 -11.11 18.26
C LEU A 278 -5.38 -10.23 19.39
N GLY A 279 -5.89 -9.01 19.57
CA GLY A 279 -5.35 -8.05 20.54
C GLY A 279 -3.95 -7.57 20.19
N ILE A 280 -3.66 -7.40 18.90
CA ILE A 280 -2.34 -7.01 18.38
C ILE A 280 -2.44 -5.73 17.54
N ASP A 281 -1.31 -5.03 17.39
CA ASP A 281 -1.20 -3.90 16.46
C ASP A 281 -0.81 -4.34 15.04
N GLY A 282 -0.68 -3.36 14.13
CA GLY A 282 -0.29 -3.62 12.74
C GLY A 282 1.12 -4.17 12.57
N GLY A 283 2.06 -3.80 13.44
CA GLY A 283 3.44 -4.27 13.38
C GLY A 283 3.55 -5.73 13.79
N GLU A 284 2.84 -6.13 14.84
CA GLU A 284 2.77 -7.53 15.27
C GLU A 284 1.97 -8.39 14.26
N MET A 285 0.93 -7.85 13.62
CA MET A 285 0.24 -8.52 12.51
C MET A 285 1.19 -8.79 11.35
N ASP A 286 2.01 -7.81 10.94
CA ASP A 286 2.96 -7.98 9.85
C ASP A 286 4.03 -9.03 10.14
N LYS A 287 4.57 -9.07 11.37
CA LYS A 287 5.50 -10.14 11.79
C LYS A 287 4.87 -11.53 11.66
N ARG A 288 3.63 -11.68 12.10
CA ARG A 288 2.92 -12.97 12.02
C ARG A 288 2.54 -13.32 10.60
N TRP A 289 2.19 -12.33 9.79
CA TRP A 289 1.96 -12.48 8.37
C TRP A 289 3.24 -12.95 7.64
N ALA A 290 4.39 -12.36 7.95
CA ALA A 290 5.69 -12.78 7.42
C ALA A 290 6.01 -14.23 7.81
N ALA A 291 5.80 -14.60 9.08
CA ALA A 291 5.97 -16.00 9.50
C ALA A 291 5.02 -16.97 8.76
N ALA A 292 3.77 -16.55 8.49
CA ALA A 292 2.83 -17.33 7.69
C ALA A 292 3.31 -17.47 6.24
N LYS A 293 3.86 -16.40 5.64
CA LYS A 293 4.47 -16.42 4.31
C LYS A 293 5.62 -17.41 4.22
N ASP A 294 6.55 -17.34 5.16
CA ASP A 294 7.74 -18.21 5.19
C ASP A 294 7.36 -19.68 5.40
N ALA A 295 6.27 -19.93 6.15
CA ALA A 295 5.69 -21.26 6.32
C ALA A 295 4.84 -21.74 5.12
N GLY A 296 4.75 -20.98 4.03
CA GLY A 296 3.93 -21.32 2.86
C GLY A 296 2.42 -21.29 3.11
N LYS A 297 1.97 -20.56 4.15
CA LYS A 297 0.57 -20.48 4.60
C LYS A 297 -0.16 -19.23 4.08
N LEU A 298 0.11 -18.86 2.83
CA LEU A 298 -0.57 -17.76 2.13
C LEU A 298 -1.16 -18.25 0.80
N VAL A 299 -2.38 -17.81 0.48
CA VAL A 299 -3.00 -17.99 -0.83
C VAL A 299 -3.20 -16.63 -1.49
N LYS A 300 -2.80 -16.51 -2.76
CA LYS A 300 -3.08 -15.34 -3.61
C LYS A 300 -4.37 -15.59 -4.39
N PHE A 301 -5.41 -14.81 -4.09
CA PHE A 301 -6.69 -14.85 -4.79
C PHE A 301 -6.71 -14.01 -6.06
N GLY A 302 -5.88 -12.99 -6.16
CA GLY A 302 -5.82 -12.10 -7.32
C GLY A 302 -5.12 -10.78 -6.99
N GLY A 303 -5.20 -9.80 -7.90
CA GLY A 303 -4.62 -8.47 -7.74
C GLY A 303 -4.91 -7.87 -6.36
N GLY A 304 -3.86 -7.70 -5.54
CA GLY A 304 -3.95 -7.14 -4.19
C GLY A 304 -4.85 -7.92 -3.21
N PHE A 305 -5.16 -9.19 -3.45
CA PHE A 305 -6.04 -10.00 -2.60
C PHE A 305 -5.35 -11.30 -2.16
N TYR A 306 -4.95 -11.34 -0.90
CA TYR A 306 -4.25 -12.45 -0.28
C TYR A 306 -4.95 -12.86 1.02
N ALA A 307 -4.95 -14.16 1.32
CA ALA A 307 -5.38 -14.69 2.61
C ALA A 307 -4.25 -15.50 3.24
N GLY A 308 -4.03 -15.33 4.54
CA GLY A 308 -2.97 -16.00 5.29
C GLY A 308 -3.44 -16.58 6.61
N LEU A 309 -2.93 -17.75 6.98
CA LEU A 309 -3.22 -18.37 8.28
C LEU A 309 -2.30 -17.78 9.36
N VAL A 310 -2.84 -16.85 10.14
CA VAL A 310 -2.13 -16.13 11.20
C VAL A 310 -2.34 -16.83 12.54
N THR A 311 -1.23 -17.14 13.20
CA THR A 311 -1.25 -17.75 14.54
C THR A 311 -1.40 -16.67 15.61
N PRO A 312 -2.21 -16.84 16.67
CA PRO A 312 -2.36 -15.86 17.74
C PRO A 312 -1.09 -15.71 18.58
N PRO A 313 -0.94 -14.60 19.32
CA PRO A 313 0.13 -14.51 20.32
C PRO A 313 0.03 -15.65 21.34
N ALA A 314 1.20 -16.08 21.84
CA ALA A 314 1.23 -16.95 23.00
C ALA A 314 0.47 -16.25 24.13
N ALA A 315 -0.38 -16.99 24.85
CA ALA A 315 -1.07 -16.42 25.99
C ALA A 315 -0.02 -15.87 26.95
N SER A 316 -0.08 -14.57 27.25
CA SER A 316 0.65 -14.06 28.40
C SER A 316 0.18 -14.86 29.61
N ALA A 317 1.12 -15.36 30.42
CA ALA A 317 0.76 -16.01 31.67
C ALA A 317 -0.16 -15.05 32.44
N PRO A 318 -1.26 -15.54 33.05
CA PRO A 318 -2.05 -14.69 33.93
C PRO A 318 -1.08 -14.09 34.94
N ALA A 319 -1.06 -12.76 35.08
CA ALA A 319 -0.39 -12.11 36.18
C ALA A 319 -0.88 -12.82 37.44
N SER A 320 0.03 -13.49 38.16
CA SER A 320 -0.39 -14.30 39.30
C SER A 320 -1.17 -13.39 40.25
N SER A 321 -2.32 -13.85 40.70
CA SER A 321 -3.20 -13.16 41.64
C SER A 321 -2.55 -12.87 43.00
N ALA A 322 -1.24 -13.13 43.15
CA ALA A 322 -0.47 -12.85 44.35
C ALA A 322 -0.08 -11.38 44.51
N THR A 323 -0.08 -10.56 43.44
CA THR A 323 0.30 -9.13 43.53
C THR A 323 -0.86 -8.19 43.79
N PHE A 324 -2.12 -8.58 43.53
CA PHE A 324 -3.29 -7.74 43.86
C PHE A 324 -3.66 -7.77 45.34
N PHE A 325 -3.39 -8.87 46.06
CA PHE A 325 -3.68 -8.96 47.49
C PHE A 325 -2.67 -8.21 48.36
N HIS A 326 -1.44 -8.00 47.89
CA HIS A 326 -0.42 -7.26 48.64
C HIS A 326 -0.54 -5.73 48.48
N GLN A 327 -1.11 -5.24 47.37
CA GLN A 327 -1.37 -3.80 47.18
C GLN A 327 -2.68 -3.33 47.85
N LEU A 328 -3.68 -4.20 48.02
CA LEU A 328 -4.91 -3.81 48.73
C LEU A 328 -4.74 -3.74 50.25
N LEU A 329 -3.81 -4.52 50.82
CA LEU A 329 -3.56 -4.51 52.27
C LEU A 329 -2.78 -3.26 52.73
N GLN A 330 -1.88 -2.72 51.89
CA GLN A 330 -1.13 -1.50 52.20
C GLN A 330 -1.99 -0.21 52.14
N LEU A 331 -3.11 -0.23 51.39
CA LEU A 331 -4.06 0.91 51.34
C LEU A 331 -5.04 0.92 52.53
N MET A 332 -5.23 -0.20 53.22
CA MET A 332 -6.13 -0.30 54.39
C MET A 332 -5.44 -0.06 55.73
N THR A 333 -4.10 -0.18 55.80
CA THR A 333 -3.34 0.08 57.04
C THR A 333 -2.72 1.48 57.12
N GLY A 334 -2.80 2.29 56.04
CA GLY A 334 -2.19 3.63 55.96
C GLY A 334 -3.06 4.81 56.38
N LEU A 335 -4.26 4.59 56.95
CA LEU A 335 -5.22 5.64 57.30
C LEU A 335 -5.41 5.88 58.81
N CYS A 336 -4.54 5.34 59.66
CA CYS A 336 -4.52 5.65 61.09
C CYS A 336 -3.11 6.03 61.51
N GLU A 337 -2.75 7.31 61.39
CA GLU A 337 -1.83 8.05 62.28
C GLU A 337 -1.49 9.42 61.68
N CYS A 338 -2.35 10.41 61.93
CA CYS A 338 -1.98 11.83 61.94
C CYS A 338 -2.90 12.54 62.93
N GLY A 339 -2.49 12.60 64.19
CA GLY A 339 -3.25 13.23 65.26
C GLY A 339 -2.47 13.26 66.58
N GLY A 340 -1.27 13.86 66.56
CA GLY A 340 -0.41 14.03 67.74
C GLY A 340 -0.25 15.51 68.10
N TRP A 341 -1.02 15.94 69.11
CA TRP A 341 -1.00 17.22 69.80
C TRP A 341 0.40 17.66 70.27
N VAL A 342 0.68 18.97 70.25
CA VAL A 342 1.87 19.61 70.82
C VAL A 342 1.48 20.56 71.95
N ALA A 343 2.25 20.47 73.05
CA ALA A 343 2.59 21.44 74.12
C ALA A 343 2.17 21.01 75.54
N PRO A 344 2.82 21.52 76.62
CA PRO A 344 4.14 22.15 76.76
C PRO A 344 5.05 21.44 77.79
N ASN A 345 6.36 21.71 77.80
CA ASN A 345 7.24 21.27 78.90
C ASN A 345 7.80 22.47 79.67
N THR A 346 7.67 22.38 80.99
CA THR A 346 8.02 23.35 82.03
C THR A 346 9.36 22.99 82.69
N GLY A 347 10.25 23.98 82.86
CA GLY A 347 11.33 24.03 83.88
C GLY A 347 12.53 23.08 83.64
N ARG A 348 13.79 23.50 83.79
CA ARG A 348 14.43 24.49 84.68
C ARG A 348 15.56 25.20 83.94
#